data_AF-A0A7J8FE26-F1
#
_entry.id   AF-A0A7J8FE26-F1
#
_cell.length_a   1.000
_cell.length_b   1.000
_cell.length_c   1.000
_cell.angle_alpha   90.00
_cell.angle_beta   90.00
_cell.angle_gamma   90.00
#
_symmetry.space_group_name_H-M   'P 1'
#
loop_
_entity.id
_entity.type
_entity.pdbx_description
1 polymer ?
#
loop_
_entity_poly.entity_id
_entity_poly.type
_entity_poly.pdbx_seq_one_letter_code
_entity_poly.pdbx_strand_id
1 'polypeptide(L)'
;MAGCARVVQCAEAVPTLLQVLFSSVAQFADGALANQLALAILDRSDSLYQVPGYEARVHSVLSSQFLALCEQHPALVVELARELLEFAGSASSTRSGGVMLTSVVWAIGEYLSVSWDRRCTVEQINKFFEALEALLFEVTQSRPSTALPKCPPQVITALMTTLTKLASRSQDLIPRVSLFLSKMRTLAQSPAMSSVPCEDMGAVRVRTTELLNLLKMPSVAQFVLTPSTEVSEPRYHRDTNTALPLALRTVSRLVEKEAGLPPG
;
A
#
# COMPACT_ATOMS: atom_id res chain seq x y z
N MET A 1 -8.66 33.82 -7.18
CA MET A 1 -8.96 33.78 -5.74
C MET A 1 -7.91 33.01 -4.92
N ALA A 2 -7.25 31.98 -5.45
CA ALA A 2 -6.24 31.17 -4.73
C ALA A 2 -5.01 31.91 -4.18
N GLY A 3 -4.67 33.09 -4.72
CA GLY A 3 -3.57 33.93 -4.20
C GLY A 3 -3.98 34.94 -3.12
N CYS A 4 -5.23 34.93 -2.64
CA CYS A 4 -5.65 35.84 -1.57
C CYS A 4 -4.99 35.44 -0.25
N ALA A 5 -4.37 36.40 0.45
CA ALA A 5 -3.65 36.16 1.71
C ALA A 5 -4.49 35.39 2.75
N ARG A 6 -5.79 35.70 2.85
CA ARG A 6 -6.72 34.98 3.75
C ARG A 6 -6.89 33.51 3.37
N VAL A 7 -6.99 33.21 2.07
CA VAL A 7 -7.14 31.83 1.57
C VAL A 7 -5.86 31.03 1.83
N VAL A 8 -4.70 31.64 1.63
CA VAL A 8 -3.40 31.01 1.90
C VAL A 8 -3.24 30.72 3.40
N GLN A 9 -3.52 31.69 4.27
CA GLN A 9 -3.46 31.49 5.73
C GLN A 9 -4.41 30.39 6.22
N CYS A 10 -5.63 30.34 5.69
CA CYS A 10 -6.55 29.23 6.00
C CYS A 10 -5.99 27.88 5.53
N ALA A 11 -5.44 27.81 4.31
CA ALA A 11 -4.85 26.58 3.75
C ALA A 11 -3.60 26.11 4.52
N GLU A 12 -2.90 27.01 5.21
CA GLU A 12 -1.80 26.64 6.11
C GLU A 12 -2.29 26.01 7.41
N ALA A 13 -3.40 26.52 7.98
CA ALA A 13 -3.93 26.03 9.26
C ALA A 13 -4.71 24.70 9.14
N VAL A 14 -5.43 24.49 8.03
CA VAL A 14 -6.35 23.35 7.86
C VAL A 14 -5.70 21.98 8.09
N PRO A 15 -4.51 21.63 7.54
CA PRO A 15 -3.92 20.32 7.78
C PRO A 15 -3.72 20.00 9.27
N THR A 16 -3.25 20.98 10.05
CA THR A 16 -3.07 20.82 11.50
C THR A 16 -4.40 20.66 12.22
N LEU A 17 -5.42 21.44 11.85
CA LEU A 17 -6.76 21.32 12.44
C LEU A 17 -7.39 19.96 12.13
N LEU A 18 -7.25 19.46 10.89
CA LEU A 18 -7.72 18.13 10.50
C LEU A 18 -7.01 17.05 11.31
N GLN A 19 -5.69 17.14 11.48
CA GLN A 19 -4.94 16.18 12.27
C GLN A 19 -5.45 16.14 13.72
N VAL A 20 -5.62 17.29 14.37
CA VAL A 20 -6.15 17.37 15.75
C VAL A 20 -7.58 16.83 15.82
N LEU A 21 -8.43 17.18 14.85
CA LEU A 21 -9.81 16.70 14.79
C LEU A 21 -9.85 15.17 14.72
N PHE A 22 -9.20 14.56 13.73
CA PHE A 22 -9.23 13.11 13.57
C PHE A 22 -8.53 12.38 14.72
N SER A 23 -7.39 12.88 15.21
CA SER A 23 -6.72 12.30 16.39
C SER A 23 -7.57 12.37 17.66
N SER A 24 -8.45 13.36 17.77
CA SER A 24 -9.39 13.45 18.90
C SER A 24 -10.56 12.48 18.69
N VAL A 25 -11.17 12.49 17.50
CA VAL A 25 -12.36 11.68 17.20
C VAL A 25 -12.03 10.18 17.17
N ALA A 26 -10.86 9.79 16.68
CA ALA A 26 -10.41 8.39 16.65
C ALA A 26 -10.25 7.77 18.05
N GLN A 27 -10.25 8.56 19.13
CA GLN A 27 -10.20 8.02 20.50
C GLN A 27 -11.54 7.44 20.96
N PHE A 28 -12.64 7.85 20.33
CA PHE A 28 -14.00 7.46 20.72
C PHE A 28 -14.87 7.05 19.53
N ALA A 29 -14.27 6.87 18.35
CA ALA A 29 -14.99 6.45 17.16
C ALA A 29 -15.47 5.00 17.30
N ASP A 30 -16.78 4.83 17.34
CA ASP A 30 -17.42 3.53 17.15
C ASP A 30 -17.43 3.14 15.66
N GLY A 31 -17.88 1.93 15.34
CA GLY A 31 -17.88 1.44 13.95
C GLY A 31 -18.72 2.31 13.00
N ALA A 32 -19.85 2.84 13.47
CA ALA A 32 -20.71 3.70 12.65
C ALA A 32 -20.05 5.06 12.35
N LEU A 33 -19.45 5.68 13.35
CA LEU A 33 -18.71 6.93 13.18
C LEU A 33 -17.45 6.72 12.33
N ALA A 34 -16.70 5.62 12.56
CA ALA A 34 -15.53 5.28 11.76
C ALA A 34 -15.88 5.11 10.27
N ASN A 35 -17.03 4.49 9.98
CA ASN A 35 -17.54 4.33 8.62
C ASN A 35 -17.85 5.69 7.97
N GLN A 36 -18.58 6.56 8.68
CA GLN A 36 -18.89 7.91 8.20
C GLN A 36 -17.63 8.77 7.99
N LEU A 37 -16.63 8.65 8.88
CA LEU A 37 -15.36 9.37 8.75
C LEU A 37 -14.57 8.87 7.55
N ALA A 38 -14.47 7.56 7.35
CA ALA A 38 -13.78 6.98 6.20
C ALA A 38 -14.42 7.45 4.87
N LEU A 39 -15.75 7.45 4.78
CA LEU A 39 -16.47 8.02 3.63
C LEU A 39 -16.17 9.49 3.44
N ALA A 40 -16.24 10.29 4.50
CA ALA A 40 -15.94 11.72 4.42
C ALA A 40 -14.49 11.99 3.98
N ILE A 41 -13.53 11.17 4.38
CA ILE A 41 -12.14 11.28 3.93
C ILE A 41 -12.04 11.02 2.42
N LEU A 42 -12.67 9.95 1.92
CA LEU A 42 -12.65 9.56 0.51
C LEU A 42 -13.35 10.61 -0.38
N ASP A 43 -14.53 11.07 0.01
CA ASP A 43 -15.30 12.07 -0.77
C ASP A 43 -14.57 13.43 -0.84
N ARG A 44 -13.88 13.80 0.24
CA ARG A 44 -13.25 15.12 0.36
C ARG A 44 -11.84 15.19 -0.24
N SER A 45 -11.16 14.07 -0.47
CA SER A 45 -9.84 14.09 -1.09
C SER A 45 -9.88 14.69 -2.49
N ASP A 46 -10.98 14.52 -3.22
CA ASP A 46 -11.10 15.03 -4.59
C ASP A 46 -11.63 16.47 -4.66
N SER A 47 -12.03 17.03 -3.52
CA SER A 47 -12.69 18.34 -3.41
C SER A 47 -11.84 19.34 -2.63
N LEU A 48 -10.57 19.48 -3.01
CA LEU A 48 -9.62 20.40 -2.38
C LEU A 48 -9.41 21.68 -3.18
N TYR A 49 -9.13 22.77 -2.45
CA TYR A 49 -8.85 24.05 -3.06
C TYR A 49 -7.45 24.07 -3.69
N GLN A 50 -7.34 24.66 -4.87
CA GLN A 50 -6.09 24.72 -5.64
C GLN A 50 -5.12 25.76 -5.06
N VAL A 51 -4.53 25.47 -3.89
CA VAL A 51 -3.45 26.24 -3.27
C VAL A 51 -2.15 25.43 -3.36
N PRO A 52 -1.02 26.02 -3.80
CA PRO A 52 0.26 25.30 -3.89
C PRO A 52 0.64 24.60 -2.58
N GLY A 53 0.89 23.29 -2.64
CA GLY A 53 1.29 22.46 -1.50
C GLY A 53 0.19 22.14 -0.49
N TYR A 54 -0.99 22.76 -0.57
CA TYR A 54 -2.10 22.47 0.32
C TYR A 54 -2.65 21.06 0.12
N GLU A 55 -2.93 20.68 -1.13
CA GLU A 55 -3.49 19.35 -1.45
C GLU A 55 -2.59 18.23 -0.95
N ALA A 56 -1.28 18.31 -1.18
CA ALA A 56 -0.32 17.32 -0.73
C ALA A 56 -0.32 17.17 0.81
N ARG A 57 -0.39 18.29 1.56
CA ARG A 57 -0.45 18.26 3.03
C ARG A 57 -1.76 17.66 3.52
N VAL A 58 -2.89 18.04 2.92
CA VAL A 58 -4.20 17.47 3.28
C VAL A 58 -4.26 15.99 2.96
N HIS A 59 -3.81 15.55 1.78
CA HIS A 59 -3.75 14.14 1.43
C HIS A 59 -2.86 13.33 2.37
N SER A 60 -1.73 13.87 2.81
CA SER A 60 -0.88 13.21 3.81
C SER A 60 -1.63 12.99 5.13
N VAL A 61 -2.35 14.00 5.61
CA VAL A 61 -3.18 13.88 6.82
C VAL A 61 -4.31 12.86 6.58
N LEU A 62 -5.14 13.05 5.56
CA LEU A 62 -6.26 12.16 5.23
C LEU A 62 -5.83 10.70 5.07
N SER A 63 -4.71 10.45 4.39
CA SER A 63 -4.11 9.13 4.22
C SER A 63 -3.76 8.48 5.55
N SER A 64 -3.06 9.21 6.43
CA SER A 64 -2.68 8.71 7.75
C SER A 64 -3.91 8.39 8.62
N GLN A 65 -4.95 9.23 8.56
CA GLN A 65 -6.16 9.03 9.34
C GLN A 65 -7.00 7.88 8.80
N PHE A 66 -7.09 7.73 7.48
CA PHE A 66 -7.75 6.58 6.87
C PHE A 66 -7.12 5.25 7.32
N LEU A 67 -5.79 5.16 7.30
CA LEU A 67 -5.09 3.97 7.78
C LEU A 67 -5.32 3.72 9.27
N ALA A 68 -5.27 4.76 10.10
CA ALA A 68 -5.56 4.63 11.53
C ALA A 68 -6.99 4.14 11.80
N LEU A 69 -7.98 4.60 11.02
CA LEU A 69 -9.35 4.11 11.10
C LEU A 69 -9.45 2.64 10.70
N CYS A 70 -8.78 2.23 9.61
CA CYS A 70 -8.76 0.82 9.19
C CYS A 70 -8.04 -0.08 10.20
N GLU A 71 -7.02 0.42 10.88
CA GLU A 71 -6.32 -0.32 11.94
C GLU A 71 -7.23 -0.55 13.16
N GLN A 72 -7.97 0.48 13.57
CA GLN A 72 -8.93 0.38 14.67
C GLN A 72 -10.18 -0.43 14.31
N HIS A 73 -10.65 -0.29 13.06
CA HIS A 73 -11.88 -0.91 12.55
C HIS A 73 -11.61 -1.62 11.21
N PRO A 74 -10.94 -2.79 11.20
CA PRO A 74 -10.61 -3.52 9.97
C PRO A 74 -11.80 -3.87 9.07
N ALA A 75 -12.98 -4.05 9.68
CA ALA A 75 -14.24 -4.31 8.98
C ALA A 75 -14.60 -3.22 7.95
N LEU A 76 -14.08 -1.99 8.10
CA LEU A 76 -14.29 -0.88 7.17
C LEU A 76 -13.97 -1.25 5.73
N VAL A 77 -12.92 -2.04 5.49
CA VAL A 77 -12.50 -2.42 4.13
C VAL A 77 -13.54 -3.31 3.45
N VAL A 78 -14.24 -4.15 4.22
CA VAL A 78 -15.31 -5.02 3.74
C VAL A 78 -16.62 -4.24 3.60
N GLU A 79 -16.93 -3.36 4.56
CA GLU A 79 -18.16 -2.56 4.58
C GLU A 79 -18.20 -1.50 3.48
N LEU A 80 -17.08 -0.81 3.24
CA LEU A 80 -16.94 0.26 2.26
C LEU A 80 -16.43 -0.24 0.91
N ALA A 81 -16.66 -1.52 0.60
CA ALA A 81 -16.01 -2.13 -0.55
C ALA A 81 -16.35 -1.47 -1.87
N ARG A 82 -17.60 -1.00 -2.02
CA ARG A 82 -18.04 -0.29 -3.22
C ARG A 82 -17.32 1.05 -3.34
N GLU A 83 -17.29 1.82 -2.27
CA GLU A 83 -16.74 3.16 -2.23
C GLU A 83 -15.21 3.14 -2.40
N LEU A 84 -14.53 2.14 -1.85
CA LEU A 84 -13.09 1.92 -2.07
C LEU A 84 -12.77 1.55 -3.53
N LEU A 85 -13.62 0.74 -4.17
CA LEU A 85 -13.48 0.40 -5.60
C LEU A 85 -13.74 1.61 -6.50
N GLU A 86 -14.79 2.39 -6.21
CA GLU A 86 -15.11 3.63 -6.91
C GLU A 86 -13.97 4.66 -6.78
N PHE A 87 -13.42 4.80 -5.58
CA PHE A 87 -12.27 5.66 -5.33
C PHE A 87 -11.02 5.21 -6.11
N ALA A 88 -10.67 3.92 -6.06
CA ALA A 88 -9.51 3.39 -6.76
C ALA A 88 -9.63 3.50 -8.29
N GLY A 89 -10.84 3.38 -8.83
CA GLY A 89 -11.12 3.54 -10.26
C GLY A 89 -11.18 4.99 -10.75
N SER A 90 -11.15 5.98 -9.86
CA SER A 90 -11.27 7.39 -10.24
C SER A 90 -9.94 7.97 -10.74
N ALA A 91 -9.97 8.72 -11.84
CA ALA A 91 -8.81 9.40 -12.42
C ALA A 91 -8.23 10.53 -11.53
N SER A 92 -8.93 10.95 -10.47
CA SER A 92 -8.41 11.87 -9.44
C SER A 92 -7.35 11.22 -8.53
N SER A 93 -7.47 9.91 -8.29
CA SER A 93 -6.63 9.16 -7.36
C SER A 93 -5.14 9.16 -7.74
N THR A 94 -4.84 9.28 -9.04
CA THR A 94 -3.48 9.33 -9.59
C THR A 94 -2.94 10.76 -9.74
N ARG A 95 -3.81 11.78 -9.79
CA ARG A 95 -3.41 13.20 -9.97
C ARG A 95 -2.84 13.83 -8.71
N SER A 96 -3.23 13.36 -7.53
CA SER A 96 -2.88 14.00 -6.26
C SER A 96 -1.56 13.54 -5.61
N GLY A 97 -0.65 12.98 -6.42
CA GLY A 97 0.60 12.40 -5.94
C GLY A 97 0.45 10.98 -5.37
N GLY A 98 -0.73 10.37 -5.52
CA GLY A 98 -0.95 8.95 -5.25
C GLY A 98 -0.88 8.52 -3.78
N VAL A 99 -0.69 9.45 -2.83
CA VAL A 99 -0.54 9.12 -1.40
C VAL A 99 -1.82 8.50 -0.82
N MET A 100 -2.98 9.10 -1.14
CA MET A 100 -4.28 8.59 -0.72
C MET A 100 -4.58 7.24 -1.38
N LEU A 101 -4.34 7.14 -2.70
CA LEU A 101 -4.49 5.88 -3.43
C LEU A 101 -3.59 4.76 -2.87
N THR A 102 -2.33 5.07 -2.57
CA THR A 102 -1.39 4.12 -1.95
C THR A 102 -1.92 3.61 -0.62
N SER A 103 -2.52 4.49 0.18
CA SER A 103 -3.08 4.15 1.50
C SER A 103 -4.32 3.27 1.38
N VAL A 104 -5.23 3.60 0.44
CA VAL A 104 -6.42 2.78 0.15
C VAL A 104 -6.02 1.39 -0.35
N VAL A 105 -5.12 1.33 -1.32
CA VAL A 105 -4.60 0.07 -1.89
C VAL A 105 -3.91 -0.76 -0.79
N TRP A 106 -3.10 -0.13 0.05
CA TRP A 106 -2.45 -0.81 1.17
C TRP A 106 -3.47 -1.38 2.16
N ALA A 107 -4.49 -0.60 2.54
CA ALA A 107 -5.54 -1.05 3.47
C ALA A 107 -6.34 -2.23 2.91
N ILE A 108 -6.67 -2.21 1.61
CA ILE A 108 -7.29 -3.34 0.92
C ILE A 108 -6.38 -4.57 1.04
N GLY A 109 -5.09 -4.41 0.73
CA GLY A 109 -4.12 -5.49 0.85
C GLY A 109 -3.98 -6.03 2.26
N GLU A 110 -4.10 -5.21 3.28
CA GLU A 110 -3.94 -5.62 4.68
C GLU A 110 -5.19 -6.26 5.27
N TYR A 111 -6.35 -5.60 5.14
CA TYR A 111 -7.56 -5.94 5.89
C TYR A 111 -8.60 -6.74 5.11
N LEU A 112 -8.49 -6.85 3.78
CA LEU A 112 -9.39 -7.71 2.99
C LEU A 112 -9.03 -9.19 3.17
N SER A 113 -9.42 -9.75 4.31
CA SER A 113 -9.16 -11.13 4.73
C SER A 113 -10.22 -11.61 5.70
N VAL A 114 -10.54 -12.91 5.64
CA VAL A 114 -11.45 -13.61 6.57
C VAL A 114 -10.95 -13.55 8.03
N SER A 115 -9.65 -13.34 8.22
CA SER A 115 -9.04 -13.16 9.55
C SER A 115 -9.49 -11.89 10.25
N TRP A 116 -9.84 -10.84 9.50
CA TRP A 116 -10.25 -9.54 10.01
C TRP A 116 -11.77 -9.38 10.03
N ASP A 117 -12.46 -9.88 9.00
CA ASP A 117 -13.92 -9.88 8.94
C ASP A 117 -14.44 -11.16 8.26
N ARG A 118 -15.28 -11.91 8.96
CA ARG A 118 -15.89 -13.17 8.47
C ARG A 118 -16.81 -12.98 7.28
N ARG A 119 -17.28 -11.76 7.03
CA ARG A 119 -18.09 -11.39 5.85
C ARG A 119 -17.25 -11.29 4.58
N CYS A 120 -15.91 -11.25 4.69
CA CYS A 120 -15.02 -11.23 3.52
C CYS A 120 -15.19 -12.52 2.72
N THR A 121 -15.63 -12.41 1.47
CA THR A 121 -15.80 -13.57 0.57
C THR A 121 -14.73 -13.63 -0.51
N VAL A 122 -14.56 -14.80 -1.12
CA VAL A 122 -13.62 -14.99 -2.23
C VAL A 122 -14.05 -14.16 -3.45
N GLU A 123 -15.35 -14.00 -3.68
CA GLU A 123 -15.89 -13.15 -4.75
C GLU A 123 -15.52 -11.68 -4.53
N GLN A 124 -15.52 -11.22 -3.28
CA GLN A 124 -15.09 -9.85 -2.95
C GLN A 124 -13.60 -9.66 -3.20
N ILE A 125 -12.76 -10.63 -2.81
CA ILE A 125 -11.32 -10.64 -3.12
C ILE A 125 -11.09 -10.57 -4.62
N ASN A 126 -11.80 -11.37 -5.41
CA ASN A 126 -11.67 -11.40 -6.86
C ASN A 126 -12.09 -10.06 -7.50
N LYS A 127 -13.17 -9.41 -7.01
CA LYS A 127 -13.59 -8.08 -7.49
C LYS A 127 -12.52 -7.01 -7.25
N PHE A 128 -11.95 -6.97 -6.04
CA PHE A 128 -10.84 -6.06 -5.73
C PHE A 128 -9.61 -6.36 -6.57
N PHE A 129 -9.30 -7.65 -6.76
CA PHE A 129 -8.19 -8.06 -7.61
C PHE A 129 -8.33 -7.54 -9.04
N GLU A 130 -9.49 -7.74 -9.66
CA GLU A 130 -9.74 -7.32 -11.04
C GLU A 130 -9.66 -5.81 -11.21
N ALA A 131 -10.25 -5.04 -10.29
CA ALA A 131 -10.22 -3.59 -10.33
C ALA A 131 -8.79 -3.04 -10.14
N LEU A 132 -8.04 -3.57 -9.18
CA LEU A 132 -6.67 -3.14 -8.92
C LEU A 132 -5.69 -3.59 -10.03
N GLU A 133 -5.94 -4.72 -10.67
CA GLU A 133 -5.18 -5.16 -11.83
C GLU A 133 -5.43 -4.24 -13.03
N ALA A 134 -6.69 -3.87 -13.28
CA ALA A 134 -7.05 -2.92 -14.33
C ALA A 134 -6.37 -1.56 -14.11
N LEU A 135 -6.41 -1.05 -12.87
CA LEU A 135 -5.74 0.19 -12.48
C LEU A 135 -4.22 0.11 -12.67
N LEU A 136 -3.60 -1.00 -12.25
CA LEU A 136 -2.16 -1.19 -12.42
C LEU A 136 -1.77 -1.27 -13.90
N PHE A 137 -2.60 -1.90 -14.73
CA PHE A 137 -2.42 -1.91 -16.18
C PHE A 137 -2.54 -0.49 -16.77
N GLU A 138 -3.58 0.26 -16.39
CA GLU A 138 -3.77 1.64 -16.84
C GLU A 138 -2.56 2.52 -16.53
N VAL A 139 -2.09 2.46 -15.27
CA VAL A 139 -0.96 3.25 -14.77
C VAL A 139 0.38 2.88 -15.40
N THR A 140 0.57 1.62 -15.78
CA THR A 140 1.85 1.12 -16.32
C THR A 140 1.90 1.12 -17.85
N GLN A 141 0.74 1.05 -18.51
CA GLN A 141 0.60 1.02 -19.96
C GLN A 141 0.13 2.34 -20.54
N SER A 142 -0.21 3.33 -19.70
CA SER A 142 -0.42 4.71 -20.16
C SER A 142 0.83 5.14 -20.91
N ARG A 143 0.73 5.17 -22.25
CA ARG A 143 1.75 5.74 -23.14
C ARG A 143 2.09 7.12 -22.56
N PRO A 144 3.37 7.53 -22.49
CA PRO A 144 3.73 8.86 -22.02
C PRO A 144 3.14 9.91 -22.97
N SER A 145 1.87 10.23 -22.74
CA SER A 145 1.17 11.32 -23.36
C SER A 145 1.68 12.56 -22.65
N THR A 146 2.01 13.58 -23.42
CA THR A 146 2.71 14.80 -22.97
C THR A 146 1.98 15.62 -21.90
N ALA A 147 0.82 15.16 -21.42
CA ALA A 147 -0.08 15.87 -20.53
C ALA A 147 -0.34 15.18 -19.16
N LEU A 148 0.09 13.93 -18.93
CA LEU A 148 -0.17 13.23 -17.65
C LEU A 148 1.14 12.97 -16.88
N PRO A 149 1.25 13.41 -15.60
CA PRO A 149 2.42 13.12 -14.78
C PRO A 149 2.61 11.61 -14.61
N LYS A 150 3.87 11.16 -14.69
CA LYS A 150 4.21 9.75 -14.44
C LYS A 150 3.74 9.36 -13.04
N CYS A 151 3.01 8.25 -12.94
CA CYS A 151 2.57 7.75 -11.65
C CYS A 151 3.78 7.39 -10.77
N PRO A 152 3.76 7.74 -9.47
CA PRO A 152 4.86 7.45 -8.57
C PRO A 152 5.12 5.94 -8.41
N PRO A 153 6.40 5.50 -8.33
CA PRO A 153 6.76 4.08 -8.19
C PRO A 153 6.18 3.45 -6.91
N GLN A 154 5.91 4.25 -5.87
CA GLN A 154 5.27 3.80 -4.63
C GLN A 154 3.86 3.25 -4.88
N VAL A 155 3.08 3.87 -5.75
CA VAL A 155 1.73 3.40 -6.11
C VAL A 155 1.82 2.06 -6.84
N ILE A 156 2.74 1.95 -7.81
CA ILE A 156 2.98 0.73 -8.58
C ILE A 156 3.37 -0.43 -7.66
N THR A 157 4.33 -0.20 -6.75
CA THR A 157 4.80 -1.22 -5.80
C THR A 157 3.73 -1.61 -4.78
N ALA A 158 2.90 -0.66 -4.33
CA ALA A 158 1.76 -0.94 -3.45
C ALA A 158 0.69 -1.78 -4.15
N LEU A 159 0.34 -1.46 -5.40
CA LEU A 159 -0.58 -2.25 -6.22
C LEU A 159 -0.07 -3.68 -6.44
N MET A 160 1.18 -3.83 -6.87
CA MET A 160 1.79 -5.15 -7.06
C MET A 160 1.80 -5.99 -5.78
N THR A 161 2.17 -5.36 -4.66
CA THR A 161 2.18 -6.03 -3.34
C THR A 161 0.78 -6.45 -2.94
N THR A 162 -0.21 -5.57 -3.15
CA THR A 162 -1.62 -5.83 -2.81
C THR A 162 -2.20 -6.95 -3.66
N LEU A 163 -1.99 -6.94 -4.97
CA LEU A 163 -2.41 -8.04 -5.86
C LEU A 163 -1.77 -9.37 -5.43
N THR A 164 -0.51 -9.35 -5.01
CA THR A 164 0.19 -10.55 -4.51
C THR A 164 -0.42 -11.04 -3.18
N LYS A 165 -0.79 -10.13 -2.26
CA LYS A 165 -1.51 -10.46 -1.02
C LYS A 165 -2.89 -11.08 -1.30
N LEU A 166 -3.64 -10.52 -2.25
CA LEU A 166 -4.95 -11.06 -2.62
C LEU A 166 -4.82 -12.44 -3.27
N ALA A 167 -3.82 -12.64 -4.14
CA ALA A 167 -3.57 -13.92 -4.78
C ALA A 167 -3.04 -15.00 -3.82
N SER A 168 -2.31 -14.64 -2.77
CA SER A 168 -1.94 -15.62 -1.74
C SER A 168 -3.13 -16.08 -0.89
N ARG A 169 -4.22 -15.29 -0.84
CA ARG A 169 -5.49 -15.64 -0.19
C ARG A 169 -6.46 -16.39 -1.13
N SER A 170 -6.38 -16.17 -2.44
CA SER A 170 -7.18 -16.83 -3.47
C SER A 170 -6.27 -17.45 -4.54
N GLN A 171 -5.98 -18.74 -4.41
CA GLN A 171 -4.93 -19.43 -5.16
C GLN A 171 -5.17 -19.44 -6.68
N ASP A 172 -6.42 -19.35 -7.12
CA ASP A 172 -6.78 -19.27 -8.55
C ASP A 172 -6.21 -18.02 -9.25
N LEU A 173 -5.87 -16.98 -8.48
CA LEU A 173 -5.31 -15.73 -8.99
C LEU A 173 -3.78 -15.78 -9.16
N ILE A 174 -3.10 -16.77 -8.59
CA ILE A 174 -1.62 -16.86 -8.58
C ILE A 174 -1.02 -16.86 -9.99
N PRO A 175 -1.53 -17.65 -10.96
CA PRO A 175 -0.99 -17.64 -12.32
C PRO A 175 -1.11 -16.26 -12.97
N ARG A 176 -2.23 -15.56 -12.73
CA ARG A 176 -2.54 -14.23 -13.29
C ARG A 176 -1.59 -13.16 -12.75
N VAL A 177 -1.38 -13.09 -11.43
CA VAL A 177 -0.38 -12.20 -10.82
C VAL A 177 1.03 -12.50 -11.32
N SER A 178 1.40 -13.77 -11.39
CA SER A 178 2.75 -14.17 -11.81
C SER A 178 3.05 -13.71 -13.24
N LEU A 179 2.06 -13.81 -14.12
CA LEU A 179 2.16 -13.33 -15.50
C LEU A 179 2.29 -11.79 -15.53
N PHE A 180 1.49 -11.10 -14.73
CA PHE A 180 1.54 -9.64 -14.62
C PHE A 180 2.91 -9.14 -14.10
N LEU A 181 3.40 -9.69 -13.00
CA LEU A 181 4.71 -9.36 -12.44
C LEU A 181 5.84 -9.69 -13.44
N SER A 182 5.73 -10.79 -14.18
CA SER A 182 6.71 -11.11 -15.22
C SER A 182 6.76 -10.06 -16.32
N LYS A 183 5.60 -9.56 -16.77
CA LYS A 183 5.53 -8.43 -17.73
C LYS A 183 6.11 -7.14 -17.13
N MET A 184 5.84 -6.85 -15.86
CA MET A 184 6.43 -5.69 -15.18
C MET A 184 7.96 -5.77 -15.10
N ARG A 185 8.50 -6.98 -14.87
CA ARG A 185 9.94 -7.20 -14.88
C ARG A 185 10.55 -6.88 -16.25
N THR A 186 9.92 -7.31 -17.35
CA THR A 186 10.42 -7.04 -18.71
C THR A 186 10.27 -5.57 -19.10
N LEU A 187 9.16 -4.92 -18.72
CA LEU A 187 8.97 -3.48 -18.92
C LEU A 187 10.03 -2.66 -18.19
N ALA A 188 10.36 -3.03 -16.95
CA ALA A 188 11.43 -2.40 -16.19
C ALA A 188 12.83 -2.66 -16.78
N GLN A 189 12.99 -3.64 -17.68
CA GLN A 189 14.25 -4.00 -18.34
C GLN A 189 14.48 -3.31 -19.69
N SER A 190 13.42 -2.80 -20.35
CA SER A 190 13.54 -2.25 -21.71
C SER A 190 14.39 -0.97 -21.74
N PRO A 191 15.54 -0.94 -22.44
CA PRO A 191 16.41 0.23 -22.54
C PRO A 191 15.89 1.30 -23.53
N ALA A 192 14.72 1.10 -24.14
CA ALA A 192 14.18 1.98 -25.19
C ALA A 192 13.47 3.25 -24.68
N MET A 193 13.38 3.47 -23.37
CA MET A 193 12.75 4.66 -22.78
C MET A 193 13.72 5.45 -21.89
N SER A 194 14.38 6.42 -22.51
CA SER A 194 15.05 7.60 -21.95
C SER A 194 16.48 7.45 -21.38
N SER A 195 17.27 8.45 -21.71
CA SER A 195 18.71 8.67 -21.49
C SER A 195 19.10 9.02 -20.05
N VAL A 196 18.35 8.58 -19.04
CA VAL A 196 18.73 8.68 -17.62
C VAL A 196 18.14 7.46 -16.89
N PRO A 197 18.94 6.64 -16.17
CA PRO A 197 18.41 5.61 -15.31
C PRO A 197 17.58 6.28 -14.21
N CYS A 198 16.25 6.21 -14.31
CA CYS A 198 15.36 6.63 -13.24
C CYS A 198 15.50 5.58 -12.14
N GLU A 199 16.19 5.90 -11.03
CA GLU A 199 16.42 5.00 -9.88
C GLU A 199 15.12 4.32 -9.41
N ASP A 200 14.00 5.02 -9.56
CA ASP A 200 12.63 4.60 -9.29
C ASP A 200 12.22 3.28 -9.98
N MET A 201 12.66 3.03 -11.22
CA MET A 201 12.34 1.80 -11.94
C MET A 201 13.15 0.59 -11.42
N GLY A 202 14.29 0.86 -10.78
CA GLY A 202 15.09 -0.15 -10.08
C GLY A 202 14.34 -0.72 -8.88
N ALA A 203 13.74 0.14 -8.06
CA ALA A 203 12.95 -0.26 -6.90
C ALA A 203 11.75 -1.13 -7.30
N VAL A 204 11.02 -0.74 -8.36
CA VAL A 204 9.93 -1.54 -8.92
C VAL A 204 10.44 -2.92 -9.36
N ARG A 205 11.57 -2.99 -10.08
CA ARG A 205 12.15 -4.27 -10.54
C ARG A 205 12.55 -5.20 -9.41
N VAL A 206 13.22 -4.67 -8.38
CA VAL A 206 13.61 -5.44 -7.18
C VAL A 206 12.35 -6.01 -6.53
N ARG A 207 11.35 -5.15 -6.29
CA ARG A 207 10.08 -5.56 -5.68
C ARG A 207 9.35 -6.61 -6.49
N THR A 208 9.27 -6.46 -7.82
CA THR A 208 8.70 -7.48 -8.72
C THR A 208 9.37 -8.84 -8.54
N THR A 209 10.69 -8.83 -8.38
CA THR A 209 11.48 -10.06 -8.27
C THR A 209 11.29 -10.75 -6.92
N GLU A 210 11.23 -9.98 -5.84
CA GLU A 210 10.86 -10.48 -4.51
C GLU A 210 9.48 -11.15 -4.52
N LEU A 211 8.46 -10.46 -5.05
CA LEU A 211 7.09 -10.96 -5.08
C LEU A 211 6.95 -12.23 -5.94
N LEU A 212 7.61 -12.29 -7.09
CA LEU A 212 7.65 -13.50 -7.93
C LEU A 212 8.34 -14.67 -7.23
N ASN A 213 9.37 -14.41 -6.43
CA ASN A 213 10.04 -15.47 -5.67
C ASN A 213 9.17 -15.96 -4.51
N LEU A 214 8.43 -15.07 -3.83
CA LEU A 214 7.47 -15.47 -2.80
C LEU A 214 6.35 -16.33 -3.38
N LEU A 215 5.79 -15.98 -4.55
CA LEU A 215 4.71 -16.74 -5.19
C LEU A 215 5.08 -18.16 -5.61
N LYS A 216 6.38 -18.51 -5.68
CA LYS A 216 6.82 -19.91 -5.87
C LYS A 216 6.42 -20.81 -4.71
N MET A 217 6.19 -20.24 -3.52
CA MET A 217 5.74 -20.94 -2.32
C MET A 217 4.53 -20.21 -1.73
N PRO A 218 3.31 -20.41 -2.28
CA PRO A 218 2.13 -19.62 -1.91
C PRO A 218 1.81 -19.62 -0.41
N SER A 219 1.96 -20.76 0.27
CA SER A 219 1.74 -20.87 1.71
C SER A 219 2.72 -20.01 2.52
N VAL A 220 3.98 -19.91 2.07
CA VAL A 220 5.00 -19.04 2.68
C VAL A 220 4.70 -17.57 2.35
N ALA A 221 4.29 -17.29 1.11
CA ALA A 221 3.90 -15.94 0.71
C ALA A 221 2.73 -15.41 1.54
N GLN A 222 1.72 -16.23 1.84
CA GLN A 222 0.61 -15.84 2.70
C GLN A 222 1.11 -15.46 4.11
N PHE A 223 2.00 -16.25 4.69
CA PHE A 223 2.57 -15.97 6.02
C PHE A 223 3.45 -14.70 6.04
N VAL A 224 4.32 -14.53 5.04
CA VAL A 224 5.24 -13.37 4.95
C VAL A 224 4.49 -12.07 4.64
N LEU A 225 3.48 -12.14 3.77
CA LEU A 225 2.75 -10.96 3.30
C LEU A 225 1.56 -10.60 4.18
N THR A 226 1.04 -11.54 4.97
CA THR A 226 -0.07 -11.33 5.92
C THR A 226 0.32 -11.97 7.27
N PRO A 227 1.28 -11.38 8.00
CA PRO A 227 1.65 -11.89 9.31
C PRO A 227 0.43 -11.82 10.24
N SER A 228 0.09 -12.95 10.88
CA SER A 228 -0.98 -12.98 11.88
C SER A 228 -0.65 -12.04 13.04
N THR A 229 -1.67 -11.42 13.66
CA THR A 229 -1.52 -10.55 14.84
C THR A 229 -0.75 -11.23 15.99
N GLU A 230 -0.87 -12.55 16.14
CA GLU A 230 -0.12 -13.35 17.12
C GLU A 230 1.39 -13.36 16.85
N VAL A 231 1.81 -13.47 15.58
CA VAL A 231 3.23 -13.43 15.16
C VAL A 231 3.80 -12.00 15.24
N SER A 232 2.93 -10.99 15.13
CA SER A 232 3.27 -9.58 15.32
C SER A 232 3.41 -9.19 16.80
N GLU A 233 2.94 -10.03 17.74
CA GLU A 233 3.24 -9.84 19.16
C GLU A 233 4.70 -10.26 19.47
N PRO A 234 5.47 -9.42 20.17
CA PRO A 234 6.87 -9.72 20.52
C PRO A 234 7.04 -10.91 21.48
N ARG A 235 5.95 -11.57 21.90
CA ARG A 235 6.00 -12.73 22.81
C ARG A 235 6.67 -13.96 22.18
N TYR A 236 6.60 -14.13 20.86
CA TYR A 236 7.31 -15.20 20.16
C TYR A 236 8.84 -15.07 20.20
N HIS A 237 9.37 -13.91 20.64
CA HIS A 237 10.81 -13.67 20.83
C HIS A 237 11.32 -13.93 22.25
N ARG A 238 10.43 -14.23 23.21
CA ARG A 238 10.84 -14.52 24.60
C ARG A 238 11.08 -15.99 24.88
N ASP A 239 10.58 -16.88 24.03
CA ASP A 239 10.74 -18.31 24.25
C ASP A 239 12.13 -18.76 23.79
N THR A 240 12.87 -19.39 24.69
CA THR A 240 14.28 -19.78 24.50
C THR A 240 14.45 -20.75 23.32
N ASN A 241 13.37 -21.42 22.90
CA ASN A 241 13.34 -22.40 21.82
C ASN A 241 13.01 -21.81 20.43
N THR A 242 12.57 -20.55 20.32
CA THR A 242 12.21 -19.90 19.03
C THR A 242 13.16 -18.78 18.62
N ALA A 243 14.25 -18.57 19.35
CA ALA A 243 15.29 -17.58 19.06
C ALA A 243 16.18 -17.91 17.85
N LEU A 244 15.69 -18.73 16.90
CA LEU A 244 16.41 -19.12 15.68
C LEU A 244 16.97 -17.91 14.91
N PRO A 245 16.25 -16.77 14.75
CA PRO A 245 16.81 -15.61 14.04
C PRO A 245 17.98 -14.95 14.79
N LEU A 246 17.97 -14.97 16.13
CA LEU A 246 19.06 -14.45 16.95
C LEU A 246 20.25 -15.42 16.96
N ALA A 247 19.98 -16.72 17.05
CA ALA A 247 20.98 -17.78 16.96
C ALA A 247 21.70 -17.76 15.60
N LEU A 248 20.95 -17.60 14.50
CA LEU A 248 21.51 -17.47 13.15
C LEU A 248 22.34 -16.18 13.00
N ARG A 249 21.92 -15.05 13.59
CA ARG A 249 22.74 -13.83 13.62
C ARG A 249 24.05 -14.02 14.38
N THR A 250 24.04 -14.73 15.50
CA THR A 250 25.27 -15.02 16.26
C THR A 250 26.19 -15.98 15.49
N VAL A 251 25.63 -17.00 14.84
CA VAL A 251 26.41 -17.96 14.04
C VAL A 251 27.01 -17.28 12.80
N SER A 252 26.24 -16.46 12.07
CA SER A 252 26.78 -15.70 10.93
C SER A 252 27.93 -14.79 11.34
N ARG A 253 27.82 -14.09 12.48
CA ARG A 253 28.91 -13.23 12.97
C ARG A 253 30.16 -14.01 13.39
N LEU A 254 30.00 -15.24 13.87
CA LEU A 254 31.13 -16.11 14.22
C LEU A 254 31.83 -16.64 12.97
N VAL A 255 31.06 -17.07 11.97
CA VAL A 255 31.58 -17.55 10.67
C VAL A 255 32.30 -16.42 9.92
N GLU A 256 31.75 -15.20 9.93
CA GLU A 256 32.41 -14.02 9.34
C GLU A 256 33.71 -13.65 10.07
N LYS A 257 33.79 -13.91 11.38
CA LYS A 257 34.98 -13.65 12.18
C LYS A 257 36.06 -14.72 11.96
N GLU A 258 35.69 -15.98 11.72
CA GLU A 258 36.63 -17.06 11.34
C GLU A 258 37.18 -16.88 9.92
N ALA A 259 36.38 -16.38 8.99
CA ALA A 259 36.82 -16.09 7.62
C ALA A 259 37.84 -14.93 7.51
N GLY A 260 38.06 -14.18 8.60
CA GLY A 260 39.00 -13.06 8.67
C GLY A 260 40.41 -13.41 9.18
N LEU A 261 40.70 -14.65 9.57
CA LEU A 261 42.05 -15.06 9.96
C LEU A 261 42.81 -15.65 8.75
N PRO A 262 43.95 -15.07 8.32
CA PRO A 262 44.81 -15.71 7.34
C PRO A 262 45.49 -16.95 7.96
N PRO A 263 45.77 -18.01 7.16
CA PRO A 263 46.45 -19.20 7.66
C PRO A 263 47.88 -18.85 8.09
N GLY A 264 48.24 -19.25 9.31
CA GLY A 264 49.61 -19.22 9.83
C GLY A 264 50.46 -20.36 9.30
#